data_AF-A0A1M3NDZ2-F1
#
_entry.id   AF-A0A1M3NDZ2-F1
#
_cell.length_a   1.000
_cell.length_b   1.000
_cell.length_c   1.000
_cell.angle_alpha   90.00
_cell.angle_beta   90.00
_cell.angle_gamma   90.00
#
_symmetry.space_group_name_H-M   'P 1'
#
loop_
_entity.id
_entity.type
_entity.pdbx_description
1 polymer ?
#
loop_
_entity_poly.entity_id
_entity_poly.type
_entity_poly.pdbx_seq_one_letter_code
_entity_poly.pdbx_strand_id
1 'polypeptide(L)'
;MESKDAIDVARRCLCLELLLQRLGLETDTEDPAAVRDEVRRKWLARLGDLGLEPVILADERALLERPVGELSEDDLDDLHGRASGALVLLWALGRLEGPRPSFAAVEEMASIVGDHGLLGTGSIARANETVASASLRPEAELREALSAYGRTRGMAREPSEPEKIVAGVGAHHLEWILDREMAFDTAD
;
A
#
# COMPACT_ATOMS: atom_id res chain seq x y z
N MET A 1 3.64 -13.47 -21.58
CA MET A 1 2.99 -13.50 -20.25
C MET A 1 2.70 -12.04 -19.95
N GLU A 2 1.44 -11.64 -19.86
CA GLU A 2 1.04 -10.23 -19.76
C GLU A 2 1.00 -9.79 -18.29
N SER A 3 1.48 -8.58 -18.01
CA SER A 3 1.50 -7.96 -16.67
C SER A 3 0.09 -7.78 -16.11
N LYS A 4 -0.03 -7.52 -14.80
CA LYS A 4 -1.29 -7.05 -14.21
C LYS A 4 -1.82 -5.82 -14.95
N ASP A 5 -3.15 -5.71 -15.00
CA ASP A 5 -3.80 -4.50 -15.49
C ASP A 5 -3.48 -3.33 -14.53
N ALA A 6 -3.21 -2.15 -15.09
CA ALA A 6 -2.93 -0.95 -14.33
C ALA A 6 -4.09 -0.59 -13.38
N ILE A 7 -5.33 -0.92 -13.77
CA ILE A 7 -6.52 -0.72 -12.93
C ILE A 7 -6.45 -1.59 -11.66
N ASP A 8 -6.05 -2.86 -11.77
CA ASP A 8 -5.90 -3.75 -10.62
C ASP A 8 -4.80 -3.25 -9.67
N VAL A 9 -3.69 -2.77 -10.23
CA VAL A 9 -2.58 -2.17 -9.48
C VAL A 9 -3.03 -0.89 -8.77
N ALA A 10 -3.80 -0.04 -9.43
CA ALA A 10 -4.34 1.18 -8.84
C ALA A 10 -5.35 0.88 -7.71
N ARG A 11 -6.19 -0.15 -7.86
CA ARG A 11 -7.10 -0.56 -6.76
C ARG A 11 -6.35 -1.16 -5.58
N ARG A 12 -5.30 -1.94 -5.82
CA ARG A 12 -4.43 -2.41 -4.75
C ARG A 12 -3.74 -1.25 -4.05
N CYS A 13 -3.26 -0.25 -4.79
CA CYS A 13 -2.68 0.97 -4.24
C CYS A 13 -3.67 1.71 -3.33
N LEU A 14 -4.93 1.91 -3.77
CA LEU A 14 -5.98 2.49 -2.94
C LEU A 14 -6.20 1.71 -1.63
N CYS A 15 -6.18 0.37 -1.68
CA CYS A 15 -6.28 -0.45 -0.48
C CYS A 15 -5.14 -0.17 0.51
N LEU A 16 -3.90 -0.08 0.03
CA LEU A 16 -2.74 0.22 0.87
C LEU A 16 -2.76 1.67 1.40
N GLU A 17 -3.23 2.63 0.61
CA GLU A 17 -3.47 4.00 1.07
C GLU A 17 -4.52 4.05 2.19
N LEU A 18 -5.57 3.23 2.13
CA LEU A 18 -6.55 3.13 3.22
C LEU A 18 -5.97 2.49 4.47
N LEU A 19 -5.09 1.49 4.33
CA LEU A 19 -4.34 0.97 5.48
C LEU A 19 -3.47 2.07 6.09
N LEU A 20 -2.77 2.87 5.29
CA LEU A 20 -2.01 4.02 5.81
C LEU A 20 -2.90 5.03 6.54
N GLN A 21 -4.06 5.37 5.99
CA GLN A 21 -5.02 6.23 6.67
C GLN A 21 -5.51 5.61 7.98
N ARG A 22 -5.68 4.28 8.04
CA ARG A 22 -5.98 3.57 9.28
C ARG A 22 -4.84 3.70 10.28
N LEU A 23 -3.57 3.62 9.86
CA LEU A 23 -2.43 3.87 10.75
C LEU A 23 -2.52 5.25 11.38
N GLY A 24 -2.81 6.27 10.56
CA GLY A 24 -2.98 7.64 11.02
C GLY A 24 -4.08 7.80 12.06
N LEU A 25 -5.21 7.11 11.90
CA LEU A 25 -6.28 7.11 12.91
C LEU A 25 -5.89 6.47 14.23
N GLU A 26 -4.86 5.62 14.27
CA GLU A 26 -4.35 5.04 15.51
C GLU A 26 -3.33 5.96 16.19
N THR A 27 -2.42 6.52 15.39
CA THR A 27 -1.25 7.27 15.89
C THR A 27 -1.53 8.75 16.12
N ASP A 28 -2.43 9.38 15.37
CA ASP A 28 -2.84 10.76 15.56
C ASP A 28 -3.86 10.86 16.70
N THR A 29 -3.39 11.18 17.90
CA THR A 29 -4.22 11.26 19.11
C THR A 29 -4.76 12.67 19.39
N GLU A 30 -4.76 13.57 18.40
CA GLU A 30 -5.32 14.92 18.58
C GLU A 30 -6.82 14.85 18.92
N ASP A 31 -7.56 13.99 18.23
CA ASP A 31 -8.99 13.75 18.45
C ASP A 31 -9.26 12.53 19.37
N PRO A 32 -10.34 12.53 20.16
CA PRO A 32 -10.74 11.37 20.94
C PRO A 32 -10.95 10.12 20.07
N ALA A 33 -10.60 8.94 20.59
CA ALA A 33 -10.74 7.67 19.87
C ALA A 33 -12.15 7.43 19.28
N ALA A 34 -13.20 7.86 19.97
CA ALA A 34 -14.57 7.75 19.47
C ALA A 34 -14.83 8.59 18.19
N VAL A 35 -14.20 9.77 18.07
CA VAL A 35 -14.31 10.64 16.89
C VAL A 35 -13.53 10.03 15.73
N ARG A 36 -12.31 9.57 15.98
CA ARG A 36 -11.47 8.85 14.99
C ARG A 36 -12.14 7.57 14.50
N ASP A 37 -12.79 6.83 15.39
CA ASP A 37 -13.58 5.63 15.04
C ASP A 37 -14.80 5.95 14.17
N GLU A 38 -15.43 7.11 14.36
CA GLU A 38 -16.50 7.56 13.48
C GLU A 38 -15.99 7.82 12.05
N VAL A 39 -14.79 8.40 11.92
CA VAL A 39 -14.13 8.59 10.61
C VAL A 39 -13.87 7.24 9.95
N ARG A 40 -13.27 6.29 10.67
CA ARG A 40 -13.06 4.90 10.20
C ARG A 40 -14.35 4.27 9.69
N ARG A 41 -15.44 4.32 10.45
CA ARG A 41 -16.74 3.75 10.06
C ARG A 41 -17.29 4.38 8.78
N LYS A 42 -17.15 5.69 8.61
CA LYS A 42 -17.57 6.40 7.39
C LYS A 42 -16.78 5.94 6.16
N TRP A 43 -15.48 5.69 6.30
CA TRP A 43 -14.66 5.17 5.21
C TRP A 43 -15.00 3.73 4.85
N LEU A 44 -15.17 2.86 5.84
CA LEU A 44 -15.56 1.46 5.62
C LEU A 44 -16.85 1.32 4.83
N ALA A 45 -17.84 2.17 5.12
CA ALA A 45 -19.11 2.17 4.40
C ALA A 45 -18.98 2.52 2.90
N ARG A 46 -17.82 3.03 2.48
CA ARG A 46 -17.53 3.52 1.11
C ARG A 46 -16.55 2.63 0.34
N LEU A 47 -16.10 1.50 0.91
CA LEU A 47 -15.16 0.59 0.24
C LEU A 47 -15.73 0.04 -1.08
N GLY A 48 -17.04 -0.25 -1.10
CA GLY A 48 -17.74 -0.68 -2.31
C GLY A 48 -17.73 0.38 -3.41
N ASP A 49 -17.86 1.67 -3.05
CA ASP A 49 -17.87 2.77 -4.02
C ASP A 49 -16.50 3.00 -4.67
N LEU A 50 -15.42 2.62 -3.97
CA LEU A 50 -14.05 2.60 -4.50
C LEU A 50 -13.73 1.30 -5.28
N GLY A 51 -14.68 0.36 -5.32
CA GLY A 51 -14.51 -0.93 -5.98
C GLY A 51 -13.44 -1.82 -5.33
N LEU A 52 -13.22 -1.67 -4.02
CA LEU A 52 -12.12 -2.37 -3.32
C LEU A 52 -12.50 -3.75 -2.78
N GLU A 53 -13.79 -4.07 -2.72
CA GLU A 53 -14.29 -5.38 -2.28
C GLU A 53 -13.55 -6.60 -2.86
N PRO A 54 -13.22 -6.67 -4.18
CA PRO A 54 -12.50 -7.82 -4.74
C PRO A 54 -10.99 -7.85 -4.48
N VAL A 55 -10.38 -6.77 -3.97
CA VAL A 55 -8.91 -6.64 -3.81
C VAL A 55 -8.44 -6.57 -2.36
N ILE A 56 -9.35 -6.30 -1.41
CA ILE A 56 -9.03 -6.29 0.03
C ILE A 56 -8.89 -7.74 0.51
N LEU A 57 -7.75 -8.05 1.15
CA LEU A 57 -7.53 -9.36 1.76
C LEU A 57 -8.30 -9.49 3.09
N ALA A 58 -8.56 -10.73 3.53
CA ALA A 58 -9.38 -10.98 4.71
C ALA A 58 -8.78 -10.43 6.01
N ASP A 59 -7.45 -10.52 6.14
CA ASP A 59 -6.67 -9.95 7.23
C ASP A 59 -6.66 -8.41 7.19
N GLU A 60 -6.49 -7.81 6.01
CA GLU A 60 -6.57 -6.36 5.82
C GLU A 60 -7.96 -5.80 6.15
N ARG A 61 -9.01 -6.53 5.76
CA ARG A 61 -10.37 -6.21 6.16
C ARG A 61 -10.52 -6.23 7.67
N ALA A 62 -9.98 -7.25 8.35
CA ALA A 62 -10.05 -7.34 9.80
C ALA A 62 -9.35 -6.14 10.49
N LEU A 63 -8.22 -5.68 9.95
CA LEU A 63 -7.52 -4.48 10.43
C LEU A 63 -8.36 -3.20 10.22
N LEU A 64 -8.97 -3.05 9.04
CA LEU A 64 -9.82 -1.89 8.75
C LEU A 64 -11.10 -1.87 9.61
N GLU A 65 -11.69 -3.03 9.88
CA GLU A 65 -12.95 -3.18 10.61
C GLU A 65 -12.82 -3.06 12.14
N ARG A 66 -11.65 -3.35 12.72
CA ARG A 66 -11.44 -3.26 14.18
C ARG A 66 -11.64 -1.82 14.68
N PRO A 67 -12.26 -1.58 15.85
CA PRO A 67 -12.38 -0.23 16.41
C PRO A 67 -11.01 0.46 16.60
N VAL A 68 -10.99 1.79 16.53
CA VAL A 68 -9.76 2.56 16.79
C VAL A 68 -9.33 2.39 18.25
N GLY A 69 -8.04 2.14 18.48
CA GLY A 69 -7.47 1.86 19.80
C GLY A 69 -7.50 0.38 20.21
N GLU A 70 -7.99 -0.51 19.33
CA GLU A 70 -8.03 -1.95 19.58
C GLU A 70 -7.03 -2.75 18.72
N LEU A 71 -6.21 -2.08 17.90
CA LEU A 71 -5.06 -2.72 17.25
C LEU A 71 -3.91 -2.90 18.26
N SER A 72 -3.25 -4.06 18.23
CA SER A 72 -2.03 -4.31 19.00
C SER A 72 -0.82 -3.60 18.38
N GLU A 73 0.31 -3.56 19.10
CA GLU A 73 1.58 -3.09 18.52
C GLU A 73 1.99 -3.91 17.28
N ASP A 74 1.82 -5.24 17.33
CA ASP A 74 2.10 -6.12 16.18
C ASP A 74 1.18 -5.82 14.99
N ASP A 75 -0.10 -5.51 15.23
CA ASP A 75 -1.03 -5.11 14.17
C ASP A 75 -0.60 -3.78 13.52
N LEU A 76 -0.10 -2.83 14.32
CA LEU A 76 0.38 -1.53 13.83
C LEU A 76 1.66 -1.70 13.00
N ASP A 77 2.57 -2.57 13.43
CA ASP A 77 3.79 -2.90 12.68
C ASP A 77 3.48 -3.60 11.34
N ASP A 78 2.56 -4.57 11.34
CA ASP A 78 2.08 -5.21 10.10
C ASP A 78 1.44 -4.18 9.16
N LEU A 79 0.59 -3.31 9.70
CA LEU A 79 -0.12 -2.30 8.94
C LEU A 79 0.85 -1.26 8.33
N HIS A 80 1.87 -0.84 9.08
CA HIS A 80 2.95 0.01 8.56
C HIS A 80 3.74 -0.69 7.45
N GLY A 81 4.08 -1.97 7.65
CA GLY A 81 4.75 -2.80 6.65
C GLY A 81 3.97 -2.89 5.33
N ARG A 82 2.67 -3.17 5.41
CA ARG A 82 1.77 -3.21 4.23
C ARG A 82 1.63 -1.85 3.56
N ALA A 83 1.41 -0.81 4.36
CA ALA A 83 1.25 0.56 3.86
C ALA A 83 2.48 1.03 3.06
N SER A 84 3.69 0.60 3.42
CA SER A 84 4.91 0.91 2.66
C SER A 84 4.87 0.45 1.19
N GLY A 85 4.08 -0.59 0.89
CA GLY A 85 3.81 -1.04 -0.48
C GLY A 85 3.12 0.02 -1.33
N ALA A 86 2.35 0.96 -0.73
CA ALA A 86 1.69 2.04 -1.45
C ALA A 86 2.71 2.90 -2.22
N LEU A 87 3.88 3.20 -1.64
CA LEU A 87 4.92 3.97 -2.33
C LEU A 87 5.42 3.25 -3.59
N VAL A 88 5.59 1.93 -3.50
CA VAL A 88 6.05 1.11 -4.63
C VAL A 88 5.00 1.10 -5.74
N LEU A 89 3.72 0.97 -5.37
CA LEU A 89 2.63 0.97 -6.34
C LEU A 89 2.42 2.36 -6.96
N LEU A 90 2.50 3.44 -6.18
CA LEU A 90 2.47 4.81 -6.70
C LEU A 90 3.62 5.07 -7.68
N TRP A 91 4.84 4.63 -7.35
CA TRP A 91 5.96 4.70 -8.29
C TRP A 91 5.70 3.88 -9.54
N ALA A 92 5.25 2.63 -9.42
CA ALA A 92 4.94 1.75 -10.55
C ALA A 92 3.82 2.32 -11.45
N LEU A 93 2.88 3.07 -10.89
CA LEU A 93 1.81 3.79 -11.59
C LEU A 93 2.25 5.14 -12.17
N GLY A 94 3.55 5.46 -12.09
CA GLY A 94 4.09 6.73 -12.60
C GLY A 94 3.66 7.97 -11.81
N ARG A 95 3.15 7.81 -10.58
CA ARG A 95 2.70 8.92 -9.71
C ARG A 95 3.86 9.60 -8.99
N LEU A 96 4.95 8.88 -8.80
CA LEU A 96 6.19 9.38 -8.19
C LEU A 96 7.27 9.46 -9.26
N GLU A 97 7.89 10.63 -9.40
CA GLU A 97 9.04 10.85 -10.28
C GLU A 97 10.34 10.37 -9.64
N GLY A 98 11.32 10.04 -10.47
CA GLY A 98 12.66 9.65 -10.02
C GLY A 98 12.82 8.15 -9.74
N PRO A 99 13.84 7.77 -8.93
CA PRO A 99 14.17 6.38 -8.70
C PRO A 99 13.08 5.66 -7.90
N ARG A 100 13.10 4.32 -7.93
CA ARG A 100 12.24 3.49 -7.09
C ARG A 100 12.34 3.89 -5.60
N PRO A 101 11.26 3.76 -4.82
CA PRO A 101 11.28 4.08 -3.39
C PRO A 101 12.39 3.35 -2.63
N SER A 102 13.08 4.11 -1.77
CA SER A 102 14.08 3.61 -0.82
C SER A 102 13.50 3.59 0.60
N PHE A 103 14.27 3.13 1.59
CA PHE A 103 13.87 3.21 2.98
C PHE A 103 13.60 4.66 3.44
N ALA A 104 14.41 5.62 3.01
CA ALA A 104 14.19 7.04 3.32
C ALA A 104 12.84 7.56 2.82
N ALA A 105 12.34 7.05 1.69
CA ALA A 105 11.00 7.42 1.21
C ALA A 105 9.89 6.88 2.12
N VAL A 106 10.12 5.76 2.83
CA VAL A 106 9.15 5.19 3.79
C VAL A 106 9.06 6.07 5.04
N GLU A 107 10.15 6.68 5.48
CA GLU A 107 10.13 7.63 6.61
C GLU A 107 9.25 8.86 6.33
N GLU A 108 9.11 9.24 5.05
CA GLU A 108 8.27 10.35 4.59
C GLU A 108 6.92 9.89 3.98
N MET A 109 6.58 8.60 4.13
CA MET A 109 5.47 7.96 3.42
C MET A 109 4.14 8.70 3.55
N ALA A 110 3.79 9.14 4.77
CA ALA A 110 2.52 9.83 5.02
C ALA A 110 2.39 11.12 4.19
N SER A 111 3.47 11.89 4.07
CA SER A 111 3.50 13.10 3.24
C SER A 111 3.42 12.77 1.76
N ILE A 112 4.24 11.82 1.30
CA ILE A 112 4.30 11.43 -0.12
C ILE A 112 2.95 10.89 -0.58
N VAL A 113 2.30 10.03 0.22
CA VAL A 113 0.98 9.50 -0.11
C VAL A 113 -0.09 10.59 -0.04
N GLY A 114 0.01 11.54 0.91
CA GLY A 114 -0.88 12.70 0.95
C GLY A 114 -0.84 13.54 -0.32
N ASP A 115 0.36 13.76 -0.87
CA ASP A 115 0.56 14.62 -2.05
C ASP A 115 0.32 13.90 -3.38
N HIS A 116 0.67 12.60 -3.47
CA HIS A 116 0.71 11.85 -4.73
C HIS A 116 -0.29 10.69 -4.81
N GLY A 117 -0.95 10.35 -3.69
CA GLY A 117 -1.90 9.25 -3.57
C GLY A 117 -3.06 9.34 -4.56
N LEU A 118 -3.71 8.20 -4.76
CA LEU A 118 -4.89 8.08 -5.62
C LEU A 118 -6.16 8.56 -4.92
N LEU A 119 -6.23 8.46 -3.58
CA LEU A 119 -7.31 9.05 -2.78
C LEU A 119 -7.27 10.59 -2.80
N GLY A 120 -6.07 11.17 -2.94
CA GLY A 120 -5.83 12.61 -2.88
C GLY A 120 -6.53 13.24 -1.67
N THR A 121 -7.36 14.25 -1.91
CA THR A 121 -8.12 14.95 -0.85
C THR A 121 -9.41 14.25 -0.40
N GLY A 122 -9.63 12.98 -0.77
CA GLY A 122 -10.75 12.16 -0.26
C GLY A 122 -12.03 12.14 -1.12
N SER A 123 -11.94 12.42 -2.43
CA SER A 123 -13.10 12.31 -3.34
C SER A 123 -13.14 10.95 -4.03
N ILE A 124 -14.19 10.16 -3.76
CA ILE A 124 -14.41 8.85 -4.39
C ILE A 124 -14.44 8.95 -5.92
N ALA A 125 -15.17 9.94 -6.45
CA ALA A 125 -15.29 10.11 -7.90
C ALA A 125 -13.91 10.35 -8.54
N ARG A 126 -13.09 11.23 -7.94
CA ARG A 126 -11.73 11.50 -8.44
C ARG A 126 -10.81 10.30 -8.28
N ALA A 127 -10.93 9.55 -7.18
CA ALA A 127 -10.16 8.32 -6.99
C ALA A 127 -10.49 7.29 -8.09
N ASN A 128 -11.78 7.10 -8.39
CA ASN A 128 -12.24 6.21 -9.47
C ASN A 128 -11.81 6.70 -10.86
N GLU A 129 -11.86 8.00 -11.13
CA GLU A 129 -11.33 8.58 -12.37
C GLU A 129 -9.82 8.32 -12.52
N THR A 130 -9.07 8.53 -11.44
CA THR A 130 -7.61 8.30 -11.41
C THR A 130 -7.31 6.82 -11.68
N VAL A 131 -8.02 5.90 -11.02
CA VAL A 131 -7.93 4.45 -11.27
C VAL A 131 -8.24 4.11 -12.72
N ALA A 132 -9.32 4.65 -13.28
CA ALA A 132 -9.73 4.36 -14.66
C ALA A 132 -8.71 4.87 -15.70
N SER A 133 -7.94 5.90 -15.35
CA SER A 133 -6.86 6.45 -16.19
C SER A 133 -5.46 5.90 -15.86
N ALA A 134 -5.36 4.95 -14.92
CA ALA A 134 -4.09 4.44 -14.45
C ALA A 134 -3.28 3.81 -15.60
N SER A 135 -1.97 4.05 -15.56
CA SER A 135 -1.01 3.40 -16.44
C SER A 135 0.18 2.94 -15.64
N LEU A 136 0.79 1.83 -16.05
CA LEU A 136 2.04 1.37 -15.46
C LEU A 136 3.23 2.00 -16.17
N ARG A 137 4.31 2.17 -15.42
CA ARG A 137 5.64 2.38 -15.98
C ARG A 137 5.98 1.23 -16.95
N PRO A 138 6.85 1.49 -17.94
CA PRO A 138 7.31 0.46 -18.87
C PRO A 138 7.81 -0.80 -18.15
N GLU A 139 7.48 -1.97 -18.67
CA GLU A 139 7.87 -3.26 -18.07
C GLU A 139 9.38 -3.37 -17.81
N ALA A 140 10.20 -2.81 -18.70
CA ALA A 140 11.65 -2.77 -18.54
C ALA A 140 12.09 -2.03 -17.26
N GLU A 141 11.45 -0.90 -16.93
CA GLU A 141 11.72 -0.14 -15.70
C GLU A 141 11.29 -0.95 -14.46
N LEU A 142 10.13 -1.61 -14.53
CA LEU A 142 9.63 -2.45 -13.43
C LEU A 142 10.58 -3.64 -13.18
N ARG A 143 11.07 -4.30 -14.23
CA ARG A 143 12.03 -5.41 -14.12
C ARG A 143 13.39 -4.95 -13.58
N GLU A 144 13.85 -3.78 -13.99
CA GLU A 144 15.09 -3.20 -13.45
C GLU A 144 14.96 -2.92 -11.96
N ALA A 145 13.83 -2.32 -11.54
CA ALA A 145 13.53 -2.05 -10.15
C ALA A 145 13.41 -3.34 -9.32
N LEU A 146 12.73 -4.37 -9.84
CA LEU A 146 12.65 -5.68 -9.19
C LEU A 146 14.04 -6.29 -8.99
N SER A 147 14.88 -6.27 -10.03
CA SER A 147 16.27 -6.75 -9.95
C SER A 147 17.06 -5.99 -8.88
N ALA A 148 16.87 -4.67 -8.79
CA ALA A 148 17.52 -3.83 -7.80
C ALA A 148 17.02 -4.12 -6.37
N TYR A 149 15.72 -4.33 -6.15
CA TYR A 149 15.19 -4.76 -4.85
C TYR A 149 15.71 -6.15 -4.47
N GLY A 150 15.75 -7.11 -5.40
CA GLY A 150 16.31 -8.44 -5.16
C GLY A 150 17.78 -8.40 -4.71
N ARG A 151 18.59 -7.52 -5.31
CA ARG A 151 19.98 -7.28 -4.87
C ARG A 151 20.05 -6.70 -3.45
N THR A 152 19.20 -5.71 -3.13
CA THR A 152 19.17 -5.08 -1.79
C THR A 152 18.70 -6.06 -0.72
N ARG A 153 17.68 -6.88 -1.00
CA ARG A 153 17.16 -7.88 -0.07
C ARG A 153 18.23 -8.92 0.30
N GLY A 154 19.00 -9.41 -0.69
CA GLY A 154 19.96 -10.50 -0.49
C GLY A 154 19.27 -11.82 -0.10
N MET A 155 19.97 -12.96 -0.13
CA MET A 155 19.38 -14.30 0.13
C MET A 155 18.97 -14.55 1.60
N ALA A 156 18.83 -13.52 2.43
CA ALA A 156 18.44 -13.67 3.82
C ALA A 156 16.96 -14.09 3.91
N ARG A 157 16.69 -15.20 4.60
CA ARG A 157 15.33 -15.71 4.83
C ARG A 157 14.50 -14.76 5.71
N GLU A 158 15.13 -14.10 6.67
CA GLU A 158 14.51 -13.14 7.59
C GLU A 158 15.38 -11.87 7.67
N PRO A 159 14.95 -10.75 7.07
CA PRO A 159 15.67 -9.49 7.12
C PRO A 159 15.33 -8.69 8.39
N SER A 160 16.35 -8.32 9.17
CA SER A 160 16.20 -7.43 10.35
C SER A 160 16.59 -5.97 10.07
N GLU A 161 17.16 -5.69 8.89
CA GLU A 161 17.58 -4.35 8.49
C GLU A 161 16.43 -3.64 7.77
N PRO A 162 16.08 -2.39 8.13
CA PRO A 162 14.98 -1.66 7.52
C PRO A 162 15.08 -1.55 5.99
N GLU A 163 16.28 -1.37 5.43
CA GLU A 163 16.45 -1.35 3.98
C GLU A 163 16.12 -2.68 3.30
N LYS A 164 16.37 -3.81 3.97
CA LYS A 164 16.06 -5.14 3.43
C LYS A 164 14.56 -5.44 3.52
N ILE A 165 13.88 -4.95 4.56
CA ILE A 165 12.43 -5.06 4.72
C ILE A 165 11.73 -4.31 3.57
N VAL A 166 12.08 -3.04 3.34
CA VAL A 166 11.52 -2.25 2.23
C VAL A 166 11.85 -2.88 0.88
N ALA A 167 13.04 -3.45 0.72
CA ALA A 167 13.37 -4.19 -0.48
C ALA A 167 12.55 -5.47 -0.67
N GLY A 168 12.21 -6.16 0.41
CA GLY A 168 11.30 -7.31 0.39
C GLY A 168 9.89 -6.91 -0.06
N VAL A 169 9.33 -5.85 0.53
CA VAL A 169 8.01 -5.32 0.16
C VAL A 169 7.99 -4.85 -1.29
N GLY A 170 9.04 -4.14 -1.72
CA GLY A 170 9.18 -3.67 -3.10
C GLY A 170 9.30 -4.81 -4.10
N ALA A 171 10.12 -5.82 -3.81
CA ALA A 171 10.23 -7.01 -4.65
C ALA A 171 8.89 -7.75 -4.75
N HIS A 172 8.20 -7.99 -3.63
CA HIS A 172 6.91 -8.67 -3.60
C HIS A 172 5.87 -7.99 -4.50
N HIS A 173 5.71 -6.67 -4.39
CA HIS A 173 4.71 -5.94 -5.20
C HIS A 173 5.09 -5.89 -6.68
N LEU A 174 6.38 -5.75 -7.02
CA LEU A 174 6.80 -5.77 -8.42
C LEU A 174 6.70 -7.18 -9.02
N GLU A 175 6.99 -8.23 -8.25
CA GLU A 175 6.72 -9.62 -8.63
C GLU A 175 5.23 -9.81 -8.90
N TRP A 176 4.35 -9.33 -8.03
CA TRP A 176 2.90 -9.40 -8.25
C TRP A 176 2.41 -8.61 -9.49
N ILE A 177 3.03 -7.47 -9.81
CA ILE A 177 2.69 -6.73 -11.04
C ILE A 177 3.14 -7.50 -12.28
N LEU A 178 4.34 -8.08 -12.22
CA LEU A 178 4.99 -8.77 -13.32
C LEU A 178 4.53 -10.24 -13.47
N ASP A 179 3.97 -10.82 -12.42
CA ASP A 179 3.60 -12.23 -12.29
C ASP A 179 2.25 -12.38 -11.58
N ARG A 180 1.36 -13.26 -12.07
CA ARG A 180 -0.08 -13.13 -11.78
C ARG A 180 -0.53 -13.48 -10.35
N GLU A 181 0.30 -14.06 -9.48
CA GLU A 181 -0.10 -14.51 -8.13
C GLU A 181 0.50 -13.65 -7.01
N MET A 182 -0.34 -13.14 -6.09
CA MET A 182 0.13 -12.66 -4.78
C MET A 182 0.28 -13.88 -3.88
N ALA A 183 1.50 -14.17 -3.44
CA ALA A 183 1.72 -14.99 -2.25
C ALA A 183 2.41 -14.11 -1.21
N PHE A 184 1.67 -13.65 -0.21
CA PHE A 184 2.29 -13.35 1.07
C PHE A 184 2.55 -14.71 1.71
N ASP A 185 3.80 -14.97 2.10
CA ASP A 185 4.16 -16.18 2.83
C ASP A 185 3.26 -16.25 4.07
N THR A 186 2.27 -17.14 4.04
CA THR A 186 1.52 -17.52 5.22
C THR A 186 2.43 -18.46 5.98
N ALA A 187 2.88 -18.04 7.16
CA ALA A 187 3.53 -18.95 8.08
C ALA A 187 2.50 -20.01 8.48
N ASP A 188 2.70 -21.23 7.99
CA ASP A 188 2.09 -22.45 8.55
C ASP A 188 2.59 -22.71 9.98
#